data_AF-A0A947Y4D7-F1
#
_entry.id   AF-A0A947Y4D7-F1
#
_cell.length_a   1.000
_cell.length_b   1.000
_cell.length_c   1.000
_cell.angle_alpha   90.00
_cell.angle_beta   90.00
_cell.angle_gamma   90.00
#
_symmetry.space_group_name_H-M   'P 1'
#
loop_
_entity.id
_entity.type
_entity.pdbx_description
1 polymer ?
#
loop_
_entity_poly.entity_id
_entity_poly.type
_entity_poly.pdbx_seq_one_letter_code
_entity_poly.pdbx_strand_id
1 'polypeptide(L)'
;MPIEFVSSPDGIRVRQSFVSPTVYLDHWALRLFSDDSELQDRLVRLLLQKQGTLLLSHISFAEFAKPTDRQHCISAEKFLERLLPNIYLTDFAYDKLQIKEESEQDNRRRFWPPADLPQLKLFAERAQDSPLGFTMHGFISMAHDHHPQLEPVTLETVHVIRDGIEACREDPIYVHKSRNVLPDDKRTRTYVIMGELMREFVLDPSLAITDNDVIDMLHAAMPINCCDFVLLDGAWASRVAKMKQRIENAGSDFPIAKCYSKRGDGVSQFLRDLESFDSVACSK
;
A
#
# COMPACT_ATOMS: atom_id res chain seq x y z
N MET A 1 -8.37 18.63 -0.62
CA MET A 1 -7.00 18.22 -0.23
C MET A 1 -7.09 16.88 0.49
N PRO A 2 -6.07 16.01 0.40
CA PRO A 2 -6.16 14.68 1.00
C PRO A 2 -6.26 14.66 2.52
N ILE A 3 -5.60 15.54 3.28
CA ILE A 3 -5.90 15.75 4.71
C ILE A 3 -6.30 17.20 4.99
N GLU A 4 -7.32 17.39 5.84
CA GLU A 4 -7.82 18.72 6.20
C GLU A 4 -8.21 18.79 7.67
N PHE A 5 -7.85 19.89 8.33
CA PHE A 5 -8.38 20.28 9.63
C PHE A 5 -9.61 21.16 9.46
N VAL A 6 -10.66 20.84 10.20
CA VAL A 6 -11.95 21.53 10.14
C VAL A 6 -12.33 21.94 11.55
N SER A 7 -12.47 23.25 11.78
CA SER A 7 -13.00 23.78 13.03
C SER A 7 -14.47 23.36 13.18
N SER A 8 -14.81 22.81 14.34
CA SER A 8 -16.18 22.47 14.72
C SER A 8 -16.50 22.99 16.13
N PRO A 9 -17.78 23.08 16.54
CA PRO A 9 -18.15 23.48 17.90
C PRO A 9 -17.52 22.61 18.99
N ASP A 10 -17.25 21.34 18.69
CA ASP A 10 -16.65 20.36 19.61
C ASP A 10 -15.11 20.36 19.59
N GLY A 11 -14.49 21.27 18.83
CA GLY A 11 -13.05 21.35 18.63
C GLY A 11 -12.61 21.12 17.18
N ILE A 12 -11.31 20.93 16.99
CA ILE A 12 -10.71 20.68 15.67
C ILE A 12 -10.99 19.23 15.26
N ARG A 13 -11.59 19.04 14.10
CA ARG A 13 -11.76 17.73 13.46
C ARG A 13 -10.72 17.56 12.36
N VAL A 14 -10.22 16.34 12.19
CA VAL A 14 -9.37 15.97 11.05
C VAL A 14 -10.16 15.06 10.12
N ARG A 15 -10.05 15.27 8.82
CA ARG A 15 -10.61 14.39 7.79
C ARG A 15 -9.55 14.05 6.76
N GLN A 16 -9.68 12.87 6.15
CA GLN A 16 -8.87 12.49 5.00
C GLN A 16 -9.71 12.03 3.81
N SER A 17 -9.22 12.30 2.60
CA SER A 17 -9.80 11.96 1.31
C SER A 17 -8.76 11.20 0.49
N PHE A 18 -9.19 10.16 -0.22
CA PHE A 18 -8.32 9.37 -1.08
C PHE A 18 -8.54 9.80 -2.53
N VAL A 19 -7.66 10.67 -3.02
CA VAL A 19 -7.84 11.40 -4.29
C VAL A 19 -6.81 10.99 -5.32
N SER A 20 -7.26 10.67 -6.53
CA SER A 20 -6.39 10.35 -7.67
C SER A 20 -5.59 11.55 -8.18
N PRO A 21 -4.33 11.35 -8.64
CA PRO A 21 -3.64 10.06 -8.72
C PRO A 21 -3.23 9.53 -7.33
N THR A 22 -3.53 8.27 -7.07
CA THR A 22 -3.16 7.59 -5.82
C THR A 22 -1.92 6.73 -6.04
N VAL A 23 -0.91 6.92 -5.19
CA VAL A 23 0.40 6.28 -5.29
C VAL A 23 0.64 5.44 -4.04
N TYR A 24 1.18 4.24 -4.22
CA TYR A 24 1.79 3.48 -3.15
C TYR A 24 3.26 3.21 -3.45
N LEU A 25 4.09 3.34 -2.43
CA LEU A 25 5.52 3.08 -2.49
C LEU A 25 5.83 2.00 -1.45
N ASP A 26 6.32 0.86 -1.93
CA ASP A 26 6.91 -0.16 -1.08
C ASP A 26 8.18 0.39 -0.36
N HIS A 27 8.67 -0.28 0.68
CA HIS A 27 9.71 0.25 1.56
C HIS A 27 10.98 0.67 0.81
N TRP A 28 11.47 -0.15 -0.12
CA TRP A 28 12.64 0.21 -0.93
C TRP A 28 12.41 1.49 -1.76
N ALA A 29 11.18 1.73 -2.23
CA ALA A 29 10.85 2.88 -3.05
C ALA A 29 10.71 4.13 -2.17
N LEU A 30 10.10 4.02 -1.00
CA LEU A 30 10.10 5.09 0.01
C LEU A 30 11.53 5.50 0.36
N ARG A 31 12.43 4.52 0.55
CA ARG A 31 13.86 4.76 0.78
C ARG A 31 14.55 5.45 -0.40
N LEU A 32 14.26 5.03 -1.63
CA LEU A 32 14.81 5.68 -2.81
C LEU A 32 14.41 7.16 -2.88
N PHE A 33 13.12 7.47 -2.73
CA PHE A 33 12.62 8.85 -2.77
C PHE A 33 12.99 9.67 -1.53
N SER A 34 13.30 9.04 -0.39
CA SER A 34 13.82 9.76 0.79
C SER A 34 15.27 10.17 0.61
N ASP A 35 16.06 9.36 -0.10
CA ASP A 35 17.52 9.50 -0.17
C ASP A 35 17.99 10.24 -1.46
N ASP A 36 17.16 10.30 -2.51
CA ASP A 36 17.46 11.00 -3.77
C ASP A 36 16.64 12.29 -3.92
N SER A 37 17.30 13.46 -3.85
CA SER A 37 16.63 14.76 -3.88
C SER A 37 15.97 15.08 -5.23
N GLU A 38 16.53 14.63 -6.36
CA GLU A 38 15.96 14.93 -7.68
C GLU A 38 14.66 14.14 -7.90
N LEU A 39 14.69 12.84 -7.56
CA LEU A 39 13.49 12.00 -7.59
C LEU A 39 12.44 12.50 -6.60
N GLN A 40 12.87 12.89 -5.40
CA GLN A 40 12.00 13.48 -4.38
C GLN A 40 11.29 14.74 -4.89
N ASP A 41 12.06 15.70 -5.40
CA ASP A 41 11.54 16.97 -5.93
C ASP A 41 10.52 16.71 -7.03
N ARG A 42 10.82 15.76 -7.93
CA ARG A 42 9.93 15.42 -9.03
C ARG A 42 8.62 14.81 -8.53
N LEU A 43 8.66 13.84 -7.63
CA LEU A 43 7.46 13.19 -7.08
C LEU A 43 6.60 14.18 -6.26
N VAL A 44 7.22 14.94 -5.36
CA VAL A 44 6.54 15.95 -4.53
C VAL A 44 5.82 16.96 -5.41
N ARG A 45 6.52 17.52 -6.40
CA ARG A 45 5.93 18.46 -7.35
C ARG A 45 4.72 17.87 -8.07
N LEU A 46 4.83 16.64 -8.57
CA LEU A 46 3.75 15.97 -9.30
C LEU A 46 2.50 15.73 -8.44
N LEU A 47 2.67 15.19 -7.22
CA LEU A 47 1.54 14.91 -6.33
C LEU A 47 0.86 16.19 -5.84
N LEU A 48 1.63 17.23 -5.49
CA LEU A 48 1.06 18.52 -5.09
C LEU A 48 0.30 19.20 -6.22
N GLN A 49 0.88 19.26 -7.43
CA GLN A 49 0.23 19.88 -8.60
C GLN A 49 -1.07 19.17 -9.00
N LYS A 50 -1.10 17.83 -8.90
CA LYS A 50 -2.27 17.03 -9.26
C LYS A 50 -3.25 16.84 -8.10
N GLN A 51 -2.93 17.35 -6.91
CA GLN A 51 -3.67 17.09 -5.68
C GLN A 51 -3.87 15.58 -5.41
N GLY A 52 -2.91 14.77 -5.86
CA GLY A 52 -2.92 13.31 -5.69
C GLY A 52 -2.62 12.90 -4.27
N THR A 53 -2.59 11.59 -4.01
CA THR A 53 -2.48 11.05 -2.66
C THR A 53 -1.39 9.99 -2.59
N LEU A 54 -0.45 10.11 -1.65
CA LEU A 54 0.42 9.01 -1.26
C LEU A 54 -0.27 8.17 -0.17
N LEU A 55 -0.51 6.90 -0.45
CA LEU A 55 -1.06 5.94 0.49
C LEU A 55 0.04 5.44 1.44
N LEU A 56 -0.21 5.50 2.75
CA LEU A 56 0.70 5.05 3.80
C LEU A 56 -0.02 4.11 4.75
N SER A 57 0.64 3.02 5.15
CA SER A 57 0.10 2.06 6.13
C SER A 57 1.03 1.89 7.32
N HIS A 58 0.50 1.29 8.39
CA HIS A 58 1.31 0.90 9.54
C HIS A 58 2.47 -0.04 9.16
N ILE A 59 2.30 -0.87 8.12
CA ILE A 59 3.35 -1.75 7.60
C ILE A 59 4.50 -0.93 7.02
N SER A 60 4.18 0.11 6.23
CA SER A 60 5.19 1.05 5.72
C SER A 60 6.07 1.60 6.85
N PHE A 61 5.49 1.92 8.02
CA PHE A 61 6.25 2.43 9.17
C PHE A 61 7.00 1.35 9.94
N ALA A 62 6.42 0.16 10.10
CA ALA A 62 7.07 -0.96 10.78
C ALA A 62 8.37 -1.38 10.08
N GLU A 63 8.43 -1.31 8.75
CA GLU A 63 9.64 -1.62 8.01
C GLU A 63 10.79 -0.63 8.23
N PHE A 64 10.47 0.65 8.50
CA PHE A 64 11.47 1.63 8.95
C PHE A 64 11.88 1.44 10.41
N ALA A 65 11.07 0.73 11.22
CA ALA A 65 11.39 0.50 12.61
C ALA A 65 12.56 -0.46 12.81
N LYS A 66 12.89 -1.29 11.80
CA LYS A 66 14.03 -2.23 11.84
C LYS A 66 15.31 -1.51 12.32
N PRO A 67 16.23 -2.17 13.06
CA PRO A 67 17.38 -1.55 13.75
C PRO A 67 18.46 -0.87 12.87
N THR A 68 18.13 -0.51 11.65
CA THR A 68 18.97 0.29 10.74
C THR A 68 19.03 1.76 11.16
N ASP A 69 20.03 2.47 10.65
CA ASP A 69 20.34 3.87 10.94
C ASP A 69 19.08 4.75 11.07
N ARG A 70 18.88 5.33 12.27
CA ARG A 70 17.81 6.30 12.59
C ARG A 70 17.74 7.43 11.56
N GLN A 71 18.86 7.76 10.92
CA GLN A 71 18.91 8.76 9.87
C GLN A 71 17.93 8.45 8.72
N HIS A 72 17.66 7.18 8.42
CA HIS A 72 16.69 6.81 7.40
C HIS A 72 15.25 7.10 7.81
N CYS A 73 14.91 6.94 9.09
CA CYS A 73 13.62 7.37 9.61
C CYS A 73 13.46 8.89 9.46
N ILE A 74 14.50 9.65 9.83
CA ILE A 74 14.49 11.12 9.74
C ILE A 74 14.37 11.58 8.28
N SER A 75 15.10 10.95 7.34
CA SER A 75 15.02 11.27 5.92
C SER A 75 13.63 10.96 5.34
N ALA A 76 13.04 9.82 5.72
CA ALA A 76 11.69 9.46 5.30
C ALA A 76 10.64 10.42 5.87
N GLU A 77 10.74 10.83 7.14
CA GLU A 77 9.84 11.83 7.72
C GLU A 77 9.94 13.17 6.99
N LYS A 78 11.15 13.66 6.71
CA LYS A 78 11.36 14.90 5.95
C LYS A 78 10.77 14.80 4.54
N PHE A 79 10.91 13.66 3.89
CA PHE A 79 10.29 13.40 2.59
C PHE A 79 8.76 13.47 2.68
N LEU A 80 8.16 12.72 3.60
CA LEU A 80 6.70 12.67 3.77
C LEU A 80 6.12 14.03 4.21
N GLU A 81 6.86 14.81 5.00
CA GLU A 81 6.51 16.18 5.38
C GLU A 81 6.29 17.07 4.15
N ARG A 82 7.15 16.94 3.13
CA ARG A 82 7.03 17.70 1.88
C ARG A 82 5.80 17.30 1.05
N LEU A 83 5.22 16.14 1.32
CA LEU A 83 4.00 15.68 0.68
C LEU A 83 2.74 16.13 1.43
N LEU A 84 2.82 16.77 2.59
CA LEU A 84 1.61 17.21 3.28
C LEU A 84 0.91 18.35 2.51
N PRO A 85 -0.44 18.35 2.45
CA PRO A 85 -1.38 17.43 3.08
C PRO A 85 -1.78 16.21 2.21
N ASN A 86 -0.99 15.86 1.20
CA ASN A 86 -1.27 14.87 0.15
C ASN A 86 -0.93 13.41 0.53
N ILE A 87 -1.25 13.01 1.76
CA ILE A 87 -1.08 11.63 2.24
C ILE A 87 -2.43 11.04 2.65
N TYR A 88 -2.52 9.72 2.74
CA TYR A 88 -3.67 9.00 3.30
C TYR A 88 -3.19 7.85 4.18
N LEU A 89 -3.64 7.84 5.43
CA LEU A 89 -3.30 6.83 6.43
C LEU A 89 -4.36 5.73 6.39
N THR A 90 -3.98 4.53 6.00
CA THR A 90 -4.91 3.42 5.77
C THR A 90 -4.67 2.25 6.71
N ASP A 91 -5.78 1.60 7.06
CA ASP A 91 -5.80 0.40 7.86
C ASP A 91 -5.70 -0.83 6.96
N PHE A 92 -4.60 -1.57 7.04
CA PHE A 92 -4.40 -2.81 6.26
C PHE A 92 -5.05 -4.05 6.91
N ALA A 93 -5.89 -3.88 7.94
CA ALA A 93 -6.62 -4.98 8.55
C ALA A 93 -7.61 -5.63 7.56
N TYR A 94 -7.30 -6.86 7.13
CA TYR A 94 -8.04 -7.58 6.07
C TYR A 94 -9.48 -7.93 6.46
N ASP A 95 -9.78 -8.07 7.75
CA ASP A 95 -11.14 -8.29 8.26
C ASP A 95 -12.03 -7.07 8.00
N LYS A 96 -11.54 -5.86 8.31
CA LYS A 96 -12.25 -4.61 8.02
C LYS A 96 -12.35 -4.37 6.52
N LEU A 97 -11.29 -4.70 5.79
CA LEU A 97 -11.25 -4.62 4.33
C LEU A 97 -12.32 -5.51 3.69
N GLN A 98 -12.41 -6.76 4.13
CA GLN A 98 -13.41 -7.70 3.67
C GLN A 98 -14.83 -7.19 3.92
N ILE A 99 -15.14 -6.75 5.15
CA ILE A 99 -16.46 -6.19 5.49
C ILE A 99 -16.80 -5.02 4.56
N LYS A 100 -15.82 -4.16 4.27
CA LYS A 100 -16.01 -3.01 3.37
C LYS A 100 -16.25 -3.45 1.93
N GLU A 101 -15.41 -4.32 1.37
CA GLU A 101 -15.56 -4.80 0.00
C GLU A 101 -16.85 -5.60 -0.21
N GLU A 102 -17.28 -6.40 0.75
CA GLU A 102 -18.56 -7.13 0.69
C GLU A 102 -19.77 -6.18 0.71
N SER A 103 -19.62 -4.98 1.28
CA SER A 103 -20.65 -3.94 1.25
C SER A 103 -20.67 -3.15 -0.07
N GLU A 104 -19.63 -3.24 -0.89
CA GLU A 104 -19.54 -2.59 -2.19
C GLU A 104 -20.21 -3.47 -3.27
N GLN A 105 -21.16 -2.90 -4.00
CA GLN A 105 -21.95 -3.66 -4.98
C GLN A 105 -21.24 -3.87 -6.32
N ASP A 106 -20.13 -3.19 -6.57
CA ASP A 106 -19.54 -3.08 -7.91
C ASP A 106 -18.01 -3.21 -7.91
N ASN A 107 -17.54 -4.38 -8.36
CA ASN A 107 -16.11 -4.66 -8.54
C ASN A 107 -15.46 -3.93 -9.73
N ARG A 108 -16.21 -3.13 -10.49
CA ARG A 108 -15.69 -2.30 -11.60
C ARG A 108 -15.28 -0.91 -11.15
N ARG A 109 -15.69 -0.51 -9.95
CA ARG A 109 -15.24 0.76 -9.37
C ARG A 109 -13.95 0.54 -8.60
N ARG A 110 -13.12 1.58 -8.58
CA ARG A 110 -11.94 1.59 -7.73
C ARG A 110 -12.35 1.44 -6.27
N PHE A 111 -11.69 0.51 -5.60
CA PHE A 111 -11.89 0.28 -4.19
C PHE A 111 -11.33 1.44 -3.35
N TRP A 112 -12.10 1.91 -2.37
CA TRP A 112 -11.64 2.94 -1.44
C TRP A 112 -11.14 2.30 -0.16
N PRO A 113 -9.85 2.41 0.21
CA PRO A 113 -9.31 1.70 1.35
C PRO A 113 -9.84 2.23 2.68
N PRO A 114 -9.96 1.40 3.74
CA PRO A 114 -10.37 1.89 5.05
C PRO A 114 -9.30 2.84 5.63
N ALA A 115 -9.76 3.84 6.38
CA ALA A 115 -8.94 4.83 7.06
C ALA A 115 -8.39 4.26 8.38
N ASP A 116 -7.11 4.47 8.67
CA ASP A 116 -6.57 4.28 10.01
C ASP A 116 -6.91 5.51 10.87
N LEU A 117 -8.10 5.51 11.47
CA LEU A 117 -8.59 6.61 12.30
C LEU A 117 -7.75 6.83 13.57
N PRO A 118 -7.31 5.78 14.31
CA PRO A 118 -6.37 5.95 15.41
C PRO A 118 -5.09 6.67 14.99
N GLN A 119 -4.49 6.26 13.86
CA GLN A 119 -3.26 6.87 13.38
C GLN A 119 -3.47 8.31 12.87
N LEU A 120 -4.59 8.58 12.20
CA LEU A 120 -4.98 9.93 11.79
C LEU A 120 -5.20 10.86 12.99
N LYS A 121 -5.79 10.34 14.07
CA LYS A 121 -5.94 11.08 15.33
C LYS A 121 -4.59 11.42 15.95
N LEU A 122 -3.68 10.44 16.07
CA LEU A 122 -2.34 10.67 16.59
C LEU A 122 -1.57 11.71 15.74
N PHE A 123 -1.67 11.61 14.42
CA PHE A 123 -1.11 12.59 13.50
C PHE A 123 -1.67 14.00 13.75
N ALA A 124 -3.00 14.12 13.88
CA ALA A 124 -3.67 15.38 14.17
C ALA A 124 -3.28 16.00 15.52
N GLU A 125 -3.17 15.19 16.58
CA GLU A 125 -2.75 15.65 17.91
C GLU A 125 -1.33 16.20 17.90
N ARG A 126 -0.40 15.51 17.22
CA ARG A 126 1.00 15.97 17.09
C ARG A 126 1.18 17.19 16.19
N ALA A 127 0.24 17.41 15.29
CA ALA A 127 0.27 18.52 14.35
C ALA A 127 -0.14 19.87 14.96
N GLN A 128 -0.84 19.87 16.11
CA GLN A 128 -1.26 21.09 16.80
C GLN A 128 -0.08 21.97 17.25
N ASP A 129 1.09 21.36 17.47
CA ASP A 129 2.31 22.06 17.87
C ASP A 129 3.14 22.57 16.67
N SER A 130 2.70 22.31 15.43
CA SER A 130 3.42 22.70 14.21
C SER A 130 2.96 24.06 13.67
N PRO A 131 3.88 24.96 13.26
CA PRO A 131 3.54 26.27 12.68
C PRO A 131 2.63 26.21 11.44
N LEU A 132 2.67 25.10 10.70
CA LEU A 132 1.89 24.87 9.49
C LEU A 132 0.66 23.98 9.73
N GLY A 133 0.42 23.59 10.99
CA GLY A 133 -0.69 22.74 11.39
C GLY A 133 -0.58 21.28 10.97
N PHE A 134 0.53 20.84 10.37
CA PHE A 134 0.82 19.46 9.98
C PHE A 134 2.28 19.12 10.32
N THR A 135 2.58 17.90 10.77
CA THR A 135 3.96 17.40 10.85
C THR A 135 4.08 15.87 10.83
N MET A 136 5.06 15.37 10.09
CA MET A 136 5.56 13.99 10.10
C MET A 136 6.76 13.80 11.04
N HIS A 137 7.26 14.87 11.65
CA HIS A 137 8.44 14.82 12.52
C HIS A 137 8.24 13.87 13.71
N GLY A 138 9.15 12.90 13.83
CA GLY A 138 9.14 11.90 14.88
C GLY A 138 8.02 10.85 14.77
N PHE A 139 7.31 10.77 13.64
CA PHE A 139 6.24 9.79 13.44
C PHE A 139 6.79 8.40 13.12
N ILE A 140 7.75 8.30 12.20
CA ILE A 140 8.43 7.04 11.87
C ILE A 140 9.46 6.69 12.95
N SER A 141 10.15 7.70 13.46
CA SER A 141 11.14 7.56 14.53
C SER A 141 10.50 6.98 15.79
N MET A 142 9.23 7.27 16.06
CA MET A 142 8.48 6.64 17.15
C MET A 142 8.34 5.13 16.94
N ALA A 143 8.02 4.67 15.72
CA ALA A 143 7.98 3.24 15.42
C ALA A 143 9.36 2.59 15.62
N HIS A 144 10.43 3.26 15.21
CA HIS A 144 11.80 2.82 15.45
C HIS A 144 12.18 2.76 16.93
N ASP A 145 11.85 3.80 17.70
CA ASP A 145 12.09 3.85 19.15
C ASP A 145 11.33 2.74 19.92
N HIS A 146 10.20 2.31 19.37
CA HIS A 146 9.37 1.23 19.91
C HIS A 146 9.53 -0.10 19.16
N HIS A 147 10.58 -0.26 18.34
CA HIS A 147 10.82 -1.49 17.59
C HIS A 147 10.82 -2.76 18.47
N PRO A 148 11.46 -2.78 19.66
CA PRO A 148 11.44 -3.97 20.51
C PRO A 148 10.04 -4.42 20.95
N GLN A 149 9.05 -3.51 20.96
CA GLN A 149 7.65 -3.83 21.25
C GLN A 149 6.87 -4.21 19.98
N LEU A 150 7.19 -3.61 18.83
CA LEU A 150 6.49 -3.83 17.56
C LEU A 150 6.94 -5.10 16.83
N GLU A 151 8.21 -5.45 16.93
CA GLU A 151 8.80 -6.59 16.22
C GLU A 151 8.14 -7.92 16.59
N PRO A 152 7.93 -8.28 17.88
CA PRO A 152 7.28 -9.54 18.22
C PRO A 152 5.87 -9.67 17.65
N VAL A 153 5.08 -8.58 17.69
CA VAL A 153 3.70 -8.56 17.19
C VAL A 153 3.67 -8.66 15.66
N THR A 154 4.62 -8.01 14.98
CA THR A 154 4.76 -8.07 13.53
C THR A 154 5.17 -9.47 13.08
N LEU A 155 6.15 -10.08 13.76
CA LEU A 155 6.59 -11.45 13.47
C LEU A 155 5.49 -12.46 13.73
N GLU A 156 4.76 -12.35 14.84
CA GLU A 156 3.61 -13.21 15.13
C GLU A 156 2.56 -13.13 14.01
N THR A 157 2.22 -11.91 13.57
CA THR A 157 1.27 -11.71 12.47
C THR A 157 1.77 -12.34 11.17
N VAL A 158 3.05 -12.13 10.84
CA VAL A 158 3.68 -12.70 9.64
C VAL A 158 3.68 -14.23 9.69
N HIS A 159 4.00 -14.83 10.84
CA HIS A 159 4.00 -16.29 11.00
C HIS A 159 2.59 -16.87 10.90
N VAL A 160 1.59 -16.26 11.52
CA VAL A 160 0.19 -16.70 11.37
C VAL A 160 -0.26 -16.70 9.91
N ILE A 161 0.09 -15.66 9.14
CA ILE A 161 -0.23 -15.59 7.71
C ILE A 161 0.54 -16.66 6.93
N ARG A 162 1.86 -16.77 7.16
CA ARG A 162 2.72 -17.76 6.50
C ARG A 162 2.19 -19.16 6.71
N ASP A 163 1.96 -19.55 7.96
CA ASP A 163 1.49 -20.89 8.35
C ASP A 163 0.12 -21.19 7.72
N GLY A 164 -0.76 -20.17 7.61
CA GLY A 164 -2.02 -20.30 6.88
C GLY A 164 -1.85 -20.58 5.39
N ILE A 165 -0.87 -19.95 4.74
CA ILE A 165 -0.55 -20.18 3.32
C ILE A 165 0.10 -21.56 3.14
N GLU A 166 0.97 -21.97 4.07
CA GLU A 166 1.57 -23.31 4.07
C GLU A 166 0.52 -24.40 4.23
N ALA A 167 -0.43 -24.24 5.15
CA ALA A 167 -1.57 -25.15 5.29
C ALA A 167 -2.40 -25.26 3.99
N CYS A 168 -2.61 -24.14 3.28
CA CYS A 168 -3.28 -24.16 1.97
C CYS A 168 -2.46 -24.90 0.90
N ARG A 169 -1.12 -24.77 0.93
CA ARG A 169 -0.19 -25.47 0.01
C ARG A 169 -0.15 -26.98 0.28
N GLU A 170 -0.33 -27.39 1.53
CA GLU A 170 -0.34 -28.79 1.95
C GLU A 170 -1.68 -29.50 1.67
N ASP A 171 -2.78 -28.76 1.52
CA ASP A 171 -4.09 -29.31 1.19
C ASP A 171 -4.22 -29.65 -0.32
N PRO A 172 -4.28 -30.94 -0.70
CA PRO A 172 -4.41 -31.33 -2.11
C PRO A 172 -5.69 -30.83 -2.78
N ILE A 173 -6.77 -30.67 -2.02
CA ILE A 173 -8.05 -30.15 -2.52
C ILE A 173 -7.89 -28.67 -2.87
N TYR A 174 -7.26 -27.90 -1.98
CA TYR A 174 -6.97 -26.50 -2.22
C TYR A 174 -6.03 -26.30 -3.41
N VAL A 175 -4.94 -27.08 -3.51
CA VAL A 175 -4.00 -27.02 -4.64
C VAL A 175 -4.69 -27.37 -5.96
N HIS A 176 -5.49 -28.45 -5.98
CA HIS A 176 -6.25 -28.83 -7.16
C HIS A 176 -7.23 -27.75 -7.60
N LYS A 177 -7.99 -27.19 -6.65
CA LYS A 177 -8.91 -26.07 -6.92
C LYS A 177 -8.16 -24.85 -7.43
N SER A 178 -7.03 -24.53 -6.82
CA SER A 178 -6.18 -23.42 -7.23
C SER A 178 -5.77 -23.58 -8.69
N ARG A 179 -5.29 -24.74 -9.15
CA ARG A 179 -4.90 -24.95 -10.57
C ARG A 179 -5.97 -24.51 -11.58
N ASN A 180 -7.24 -24.73 -11.27
CA ASN A 180 -8.33 -24.59 -12.21
C ASN A 180 -9.19 -23.32 -11.99
N VAL A 181 -9.08 -22.67 -10.83
CA VAL A 181 -9.89 -21.48 -10.55
C VAL A 181 -9.47 -20.33 -11.47
N LEU A 182 -10.48 -19.68 -12.05
CA LEU A 182 -10.32 -18.42 -12.76
C LEU A 182 -10.51 -17.27 -11.75
N PRO A 183 -9.73 -16.19 -11.83
CA PRO A 183 -10.01 -14.99 -11.06
C PRO A 183 -11.35 -14.40 -11.51
N ASP A 184 -12.37 -14.43 -10.66
CA ASP A 184 -13.72 -13.94 -10.92
C ASP A 184 -14.26 -13.08 -9.77
N ASP A 185 -15.44 -12.49 -9.96
CA ASP A 185 -16.08 -11.57 -9.02
C ASP A 185 -16.87 -12.27 -7.90
N LYS A 186 -16.74 -13.60 -7.75
CA LYS A 186 -17.40 -14.37 -6.67
C LYS A 186 -16.77 -14.14 -5.29
N ARG A 187 -15.64 -13.44 -5.25
CA ARG A 187 -14.92 -13.05 -4.04
C ARG A 187 -14.62 -11.56 -4.11
N THR A 188 -14.37 -10.96 -2.94
CA THR A 188 -13.84 -9.60 -2.86
C THR A 188 -12.54 -9.49 -3.66
N ARG A 189 -12.33 -8.34 -4.31
CA ARG A 189 -11.22 -8.16 -5.24
C ARG A 189 -9.88 -8.31 -4.54
N THR A 190 -9.74 -7.83 -3.30
CA THR A 190 -8.49 -8.04 -2.56
C THR A 190 -8.19 -9.54 -2.36
N TYR A 191 -9.19 -10.38 -2.10
CA TYR A 191 -8.94 -11.82 -1.96
C TYR A 191 -8.62 -12.50 -3.28
N VAL A 192 -9.17 -12.02 -4.40
CA VAL A 192 -8.74 -12.48 -5.72
C VAL A 192 -7.29 -12.10 -5.97
N ILE A 193 -6.92 -10.84 -5.71
CA ILE A 193 -5.55 -10.33 -5.85
C ILE A 193 -4.59 -11.13 -4.97
N MET A 194 -4.89 -11.28 -3.68
CA MET A 194 -4.05 -12.02 -2.73
C MET A 194 -3.87 -13.48 -3.16
N GLY A 195 -4.95 -14.15 -3.56
CA GLY A 195 -4.90 -15.53 -4.04
C GLY A 195 -4.08 -15.69 -5.31
N GLU A 196 -4.16 -14.74 -6.25
CA GLU A 196 -3.37 -14.75 -7.48
C GLU A 196 -1.89 -14.41 -7.26
N LEU A 197 -1.58 -13.50 -6.33
CA LEU A 197 -0.20 -13.18 -5.97
C LEU A 197 0.51 -14.35 -5.27
N MET A 198 -0.21 -15.08 -4.40
CA MET A 198 0.33 -16.25 -3.68
C MET A 198 0.23 -17.56 -4.45
N ARG A 199 -0.48 -17.56 -5.59
CA ARG A 199 -0.74 -18.74 -6.40
C ARG A 199 0.49 -19.59 -6.69
N GLU A 200 1.60 -18.96 -7.08
CA GLU A 200 2.82 -19.69 -7.46
C GLU A 200 3.39 -20.48 -6.29
N PHE A 201 3.34 -19.94 -5.07
CA PHE A 201 3.77 -20.65 -3.86
C PHE A 201 2.87 -21.84 -3.53
N VAL A 202 1.57 -21.71 -3.77
CA VAL A 202 0.61 -22.80 -3.58
C VAL A 202 0.83 -23.92 -4.62
N LEU A 203 1.19 -23.58 -5.86
CA LEU A 203 1.28 -24.54 -6.95
C LEU A 203 2.65 -25.20 -7.09
N ASP A 204 3.72 -24.52 -6.67
CA ASP A 204 5.09 -25.02 -6.72
C ASP A 204 5.61 -25.26 -5.29
N PRO A 205 5.55 -26.51 -4.79
CA PRO A 205 6.02 -26.84 -3.46
C PRO A 205 7.54 -26.72 -3.29
N SER A 206 8.31 -26.51 -4.38
CA SER A 206 9.76 -26.29 -4.29
C SER A 206 10.11 -24.85 -3.86
N LEU A 207 9.16 -23.92 -3.93
CA LEU A 207 9.34 -22.54 -3.49
C LEU A 207 9.13 -22.45 -1.98
N ALA A 208 10.18 -22.00 -1.27
CA ALA A 208 10.05 -21.59 0.12
C ALA A 208 9.18 -20.33 0.21
N ILE A 209 8.36 -20.24 1.27
CA ILE A 209 7.62 -19.04 1.62
C ILE A 209 8.35 -18.41 2.80
N THR A 210 8.94 -17.23 2.57
CA THR A 210 9.68 -16.51 3.60
C THR A 210 8.81 -15.48 4.29
N ASP A 211 9.27 -14.99 5.45
CA ASP A 211 8.62 -13.88 6.16
C ASP A 211 8.57 -12.61 5.29
N ASN A 212 9.58 -12.38 4.46
CA ASN A 212 9.60 -11.26 3.51
C ASN A 212 8.54 -11.43 2.43
N ASP A 213 8.30 -12.65 1.92
CA ASP A 213 7.22 -12.87 0.94
C ASP A 213 5.85 -12.51 1.51
N VAL A 214 5.63 -12.75 2.81
CA VAL A 214 4.40 -12.32 3.48
C VAL A 214 4.34 -10.81 3.61
N ILE A 215 5.43 -10.15 4.03
CA ILE A 215 5.48 -8.68 4.14
C ILE A 215 5.22 -8.03 2.77
N ASP A 216 5.91 -8.48 1.74
CA ASP A 216 5.75 -7.96 0.38
C ASP A 216 4.34 -8.22 -0.18
N MET A 217 3.72 -9.36 0.17
CA MET A 217 2.31 -9.62 -0.15
C MET A 217 1.39 -8.55 0.45
N LEU A 218 1.64 -8.16 1.71
CA LEU A 218 0.86 -7.14 2.38
C LEU A 218 1.07 -5.76 1.71
N HIS A 219 2.29 -5.45 1.29
CA HIS A 219 2.61 -4.26 0.47
C HIS A 219 1.97 -4.27 -0.92
N ALA A 220 1.65 -5.44 -1.46
CA ALA A 220 1.09 -5.57 -2.80
C ALA A 220 -0.44 -5.62 -2.83
N ALA A 221 -1.07 -6.46 -2.02
CA ALA A 221 -2.45 -6.89 -2.27
C ALA A 221 -3.46 -5.74 -2.22
N MET A 222 -3.47 -4.95 -1.14
CA MET A 222 -4.42 -3.83 -1.02
C MET A 222 -4.02 -2.64 -1.91
N PRO A 223 -2.75 -2.22 -1.99
CA PRO A 223 -2.36 -1.11 -2.87
C PRO A 223 -2.67 -1.36 -4.34
N ILE A 224 -2.51 -2.59 -4.83
CA ILE A 224 -2.90 -2.93 -6.21
C ILE A 224 -4.41 -2.80 -6.44
N ASN A 225 -5.24 -3.04 -5.42
CA ASN A 225 -6.69 -2.89 -5.51
C ASN A 225 -7.13 -1.41 -5.54
N CYS A 226 -6.46 -0.54 -4.78
CA CYS A 226 -6.95 0.81 -4.54
C CYS A 226 -6.14 1.95 -5.19
N CYS A 227 -4.88 1.73 -5.59
CA CYS A 227 -4.04 2.80 -6.14
C CYS A 227 -4.16 2.95 -7.66
N ASP A 228 -3.80 4.12 -8.19
CA ASP A 228 -3.50 4.32 -9.61
C ASP A 228 -2.15 3.70 -9.98
N PHE A 229 -1.18 3.90 -9.09
CA PHE A 229 0.21 3.55 -9.32
C PHE A 229 0.82 2.91 -8.08
N VAL A 230 1.57 1.83 -8.28
CA VAL A 230 2.30 1.13 -7.22
C VAL A 230 3.73 0.88 -7.67
N LEU A 231 4.69 1.15 -6.80
CA LEU A 231 6.09 0.73 -6.95
C LEU A 231 6.37 -0.40 -5.98
N LEU A 232 6.55 -1.60 -6.51
CA LEU A 232 6.92 -2.82 -5.78
C LEU A 232 8.32 -3.26 -6.16
N ASP A 233 8.87 -4.22 -5.42
CA ASP A 233 10.09 -4.87 -5.83
C ASP A 233 9.94 -5.60 -7.20
N GLY A 234 11.06 -6.08 -7.73
CA GLY A 234 11.06 -6.73 -9.05
C GLY A 234 10.36 -8.10 -9.10
N ALA A 235 10.29 -8.83 -7.99
CA ALA A 235 9.65 -10.14 -7.93
C ALA A 235 8.12 -9.97 -7.87
N TRP A 236 7.64 -9.07 -7.02
CA TRP A 236 6.24 -8.77 -6.82
C TRP A 236 5.62 -8.01 -7.99
N ALA A 237 6.37 -7.11 -8.64
CA ALA A 237 5.91 -6.54 -9.91
C ALA A 237 5.72 -7.62 -11.00
N SER A 238 6.56 -8.67 -11.02
CA SER A 238 6.38 -9.79 -11.94
C SER A 238 5.14 -10.63 -11.59
N ARG A 239 4.88 -10.87 -10.30
CA ARG A 239 3.66 -11.55 -9.83
C ARG A 239 2.40 -10.77 -10.20
N VAL A 240 2.39 -9.45 -10.01
CA VAL A 240 1.29 -8.57 -10.44
C VAL A 240 1.07 -8.66 -11.95
N ALA A 241 2.13 -8.68 -12.76
CA ALA A 241 2.00 -8.83 -14.21
C ALA A 241 1.37 -10.18 -14.60
N LYS A 242 1.79 -11.29 -13.98
CA LYS A 242 1.19 -12.63 -14.18
C LYS A 242 -0.28 -12.65 -13.78
N MET A 243 -0.61 -12.06 -12.62
CA MET A 243 -1.99 -11.93 -12.13
C MET A 243 -2.86 -11.13 -13.11
N LYS A 244 -2.39 -9.97 -13.56
CA LYS A 244 -3.10 -9.12 -14.53
C LYS A 244 -3.43 -9.90 -15.82
N GLN A 245 -2.46 -10.63 -16.35
CA GLN A 245 -2.67 -11.47 -17.53
C GLN A 245 -3.74 -12.56 -17.28
N ARG A 246 -3.77 -13.17 -16.09
CA ARG A 246 -4.78 -14.16 -15.73
C ARG A 246 -6.18 -13.55 -15.57
N ILE A 247 -6.29 -12.36 -14.99
CA ILE A 247 -7.55 -11.60 -14.88
C ILE A 247 -8.09 -11.27 -16.29
N GLU A 248 -7.23 -10.75 -17.17
CA GLU A 248 -7.59 -10.44 -18.56
C GLU A 248 -8.05 -11.69 -19.33
N ASN A 249 -7.32 -12.81 -19.20
CA ASN A 249 -7.67 -14.08 -19.84
C ASN A 249 -8.98 -14.68 -19.31
N ALA A 250 -9.34 -14.40 -18.05
CA ALA A 250 -10.60 -14.83 -17.46
C ALA A 250 -11.79 -13.95 -17.90
N GLY A 251 -11.52 -12.81 -18.55
CA GLY A 251 -12.55 -11.83 -18.90
C GLY A 251 -13.09 -11.04 -17.72
N SER A 252 -12.37 -11.03 -16.60
CA SER A 252 -12.75 -10.28 -15.39
C SER A 252 -12.31 -8.84 -15.50
N ASP A 253 -13.23 -7.93 -15.18
CA ASP A 253 -12.99 -6.48 -15.25
C ASP A 253 -12.66 -5.93 -13.86
N PHE A 254 -11.38 -5.89 -13.54
CA PHE A 254 -10.86 -5.40 -12.27
C PHE A 254 -9.98 -4.17 -12.51
N PRO A 255 -10.35 -2.98 -12.01
CA PRO A 255 -9.46 -1.84 -12.04
C PRO A 255 -8.37 -2.06 -11.01
N ILE A 256 -7.19 -2.45 -11.51
CA ILE A 256 -5.97 -2.65 -10.71
C ILE A 256 -4.93 -1.59 -11.06
N ALA A 257 -4.08 -1.27 -10.10
CA ALA A 257 -3.04 -0.26 -10.25
C ALA A 257 -2.04 -0.62 -11.36
N LYS A 258 -1.46 0.42 -11.98
CA LYS A 258 -0.25 0.27 -12.78
C LYS A 258 0.93 -0.01 -11.84
N CYS A 259 1.54 -1.18 -11.98
CA CYS A 259 2.65 -1.62 -11.13
C CYS A 259 4.00 -1.42 -11.83
N TYR A 260 4.96 -0.86 -11.09
CA TYR A 260 6.34 -0.64 -11.52
C TYR A 260 7.32 -1.26 -10.54
N SER A 261 8.57 -1.39 -10.97
CA SER A 261 9.69 -1.74 -10.10
C SER A 261 10.94 -0.96 -10.52
N LYS A 262 12.04 -1.10 -9.77
CA LYS A 262 13.34 -0.52 -10.16
C LYS A 262 13.87 -1.06 -11.50
N ARG A 263 13.44 -2.26 -11.92
CA ARG A 263 13.94 -2.91 -13.14
C ARG A 263 13.45 -2.19 -14.39
N GLY A 264 14.29 -2.13 -15.43
CA GLY A 264 13.90 -1.65 -16.76
C GLY A 264 13.44 -0.19 -16.80
N ASP A 265 14.11 0.72 -16.09
CA ASP A 265 13.73 2.15 -15.99
C ASP A 265 12.34 2.40 -15.38
N GLY A 266 11.82 1.45 -14.59
CA GLY A 266 10.45 1.52 -14.09
C GLY A 266 10.16 2.70 -13.16
N VAL A 267 11.15 3.24 -12.45
CA VAL A 267 10.98 4.48 -11.63
C VAL A 267 10.73 5.69 -12.52
N SER A 268 11.52 5.86 -13.58
CA SER A 268 11.32 6.97 -14.51
C SER A 268 10.03 6.82 -15.30
N GLN A 269 9.66 5.58 -15.69
CA GLN A 269 8.38 5.32 -16.34
C GLN A 269 7.20 5.64 -15.42
N PHE A 270 7.27 5.22 -14.14
CA PHE A 270 6.29 5.60 -13.13
C PHE A 270 6.11 7.12 -13.05
N LEU A 271 7.20 7.88 -12.97
CA LEU A 271 7.13 9.35 -12.90
C LEU A 271 6.57 9.98 -14.18
N ARG A 272 6.91 9.44 -15.36
CA ARG A 272 6.34 9.88 -16.66
C ARG A 272 4.84 9.62 -16.73
N ASP A 273 4.41 8.43 -16.34
CA ASP A 273 2.99 8.06 -16.33
C ASP A 273 2.21 8.91 -15.34
N LEU A 274 2.74 9.13 -14.13
CA LEU A 274 2.15 10.01 -13.13
C LEU A 274 2.06 11.46 -13.66
N GLU A 275 3.09 11.97 -14.32
CA GLU A 275 3.12 13.30 -14.94
C GLU A 275 2.03 13.46 -16.02
N SER A 276 1.82 12.42 -16.82
CA SER A 276 0.77 12.38 -17.85
C SER A 276 -0.63 12.06 -17.34
N PHE A 277 -0.80 11.74 -16.05
CA PHE A 277 -2.09 11.31 -15.50
C PHE A 277 -3.14 12.43 -15.59
N ASP A 278 -4.30 12.12 -16.18
CA ASP A 278 -5.46 12.99 -16.29
C ASP A 278 -6.67 12.34 -15.60
N SER A 279 -7.20 13.02 -14.58
CA SER A 279 -8.26 12.51 -13.71
C SER A 279 -9.60 12.33 -14.43
N VAL A 280 -9.80 13.02 -15.56
CA VAL A 280 -11.05 12.95 -16.34
C VAL A 280 -11.22 11.59 -17.03
N ALA A 281 -10.13 10.85 -17.28
CA ALA A 281 -10.16 9.56 -17.95
C ALA A 281 -10.55 8.38 -17.06
N CYS A 282 -10.38 8.48 -15.73
CA CYS A 282 -10.57 7.36 -14.79
C CYS A 282 -11.95 7.31 -14.10
N SER A 283 -12.87 8.21 -14.45
CA SER A 283 -14.23 8.30 -13.87
C SER A 283 -15.32 7.66 -14.75
N LYS A 284 -14.94 6.89 -15.78
CA LYS A 284 -15.85 6.11 -16.64
C LYS A 284 -15.71 4.63 -16.33
#